data_AF-A0A2D9T2S3-F1
#
_entry.id   AF-A0A2D9T2S3-F1
#
_cell.length_a   1.000
_cell.length_b   1.000
_cell.length_c   1.000
_cell.angle_alpha   90.00
_cell.angle_beta   90.00
_cell.angle_gamma   90.00
#
_symmetry.space_group_name_H-M   'P 1'
#
loop_
_entity.id
_entity.type
_entity.pdbx_description
1 polymer ?
#
loop_
_entity_poly.entity_id
_entity_poly.type
_entity_poly.pdbx_seq_one_letter_code
_entity_poly.pdbx_strand_id
1 'polypeptide(L)'
;MRLGPEQLGGAAGVGEVEVRRYRCLRCKAVIMVVPRGVLPRLRYGAVAVAMALALWSSGFPSATVRDHVGAFAILGHDALRCWGSVRRWARSPPWSRAPGSTGDPPRERALRVAQWLAGHAAGTGSLLQLASLGALLA
;
A
#
# COMPACT_ATOMS: atom_id res chain seq x y z
N MET A 1 -9.42 -1.32 11.65
CA MET A 1 -8.53 -2.46 11.37
C MET A 1 -7.67 -2.15 10.16
N ARG A 2 -6.36 -2.11 10.35
CA ARG A 2 -5.31 -1.94 9.33
C ARG A 2 -4.52 -3.23 9.23
N LEU A 3 -4.22 -3.67 8.02
CA LEU A 3 -3.45 -4.88 7.73
C LEU A 3 -2.05 -4.54 7.22
N GLY A 4 -1.13 -5.42 7.57
CA GLY A 4 0.23 -5.45 7.07
C GLY A 4 1.24 -4.83 8.02
N PRO A 5 2.51 -4.80 7.61
CA PRO A 5 3.58 -4.34 8.47
C PRO A 5 3.41 -2.87 8.86
N GLU A 6 3.63 -2.57 10.14
CA GLU A 6 3.62 -1.19 10.63
C GLU A 6 4.88 -0.43 10.23
N GLN A 7 5.99 -1.15 10.13
CA GLN A 7 7.32 -0.68 9.78
C GLN A 7 7.93 -1.64 8.76
N LEU A 8 8.84 -1.12 7.93
CA LEU A 8 9.61 -1.91 6.99
C LEU A 8 10.31 -3.10 7.68
N GLY A 9 10.11 -4.32 7.16
CA GLY A 9 10.72 -5.53 7.70
C GLY A 9 10.08 -6.07 8.99
N GLY A 10 9.11 -5.36 9.56
CA GLY A 10 8.30 -5.86 10.67
C GLY A 10 7.35 -6.99 10.23
N ALA A 11 6.89 -7.78 11.21
CA ALA A 11 5.89 -8.80 10.95
C ALA A 11 4.58 -8.16 10.44
N ALA A 12 3.96 -8.79 9.45
CA ALA A 12 2.64 -8.38 8.98
C ALA A 12 1.61 -8.69 10.08
N GLY A 13 0.87 -7.67 10.50
CA GLY A 13 -0.07 -7.79 11.62
C GLY A 13 -1.40 -7.10 11.38
N VAL A 14 -2.27 -7.23 12.37
CA VAL A 14 -3.53 -6.50 12.45
C VAL A 14 -3.33 -5.37 13.46
N GLY A 15 -3.42 -4.13 12.98
CA GLY A 15 -3.41 -2.94 13.83
C GLY A 15 -4.80 -2.33 13.97
N GLU A 16 -5.09 -1.77 15.14
CA GLU A 16 -6.18 -0.83 15.31
C GLU A 16 -5.69 0.59 15.02
N VAL A 17 -6.58 1.42 14.47
CA VAL A 17 -6.26 2.81 14.18
C VAL A 17 -7.38 3.65 14.72
N GLU A 18 -7.06 4.46 15.72
CA GLU A 18 -7.96 5.47 16.20
C GLU A 18 -8.08 6.60 15.18
N VAL A 19 -9.32 6.99 14.90
CA VAL A 19 -9.64 8.02 13.92
C VAL A 19 -10.62 9.00 14.52
N ARG A 20 -10.53 10.26 14.11
CA ARG A 20 -11.47 11.30 14.55
C ARG A 20 -12.49 11.55 13.46
N ARG A 21 -13.77 11.63 13.83
CA ARG A 21 -14.88 11.94 12.93
C ARG A 21 -15.48 13.29 13.32
N TYR A 22 -15.46 14.22 12.37
CA TYR A 22 -16.06 15.54 12.53
C TYR A 22 -17.29 15.64 11.64
N ARG A 23 -18.42 16.06 12.21
CA ARG A 23 -19.65 16.32 11.45
C ARG A 23 -19.82 17.83 11.29
N CYS A 24 -19.86 18.30 10.04
CA CYS A 24 -20.17 19.69 9.75
C CYS A 24 -21.55 20.03 10.32
N LEU A 25 -21.66 21.09 11.12
CA LEU A 25 -22.93 21.47 11.74
C LEU A 25 -23.95 22.00 10.73
N ARG A 26 -23.49 22.62 9.63
CA ARG A 26 -24.34 23.19 8.57
C ARG A 26 -24.83 22.13 7.57
N CYS A 27 -23.92 21.53 6.79
CA CYS A 27 -24.30 20.60 5.71
C CYS A 27 -24.31 19.12 6.13
N LYS A 28 -23.98 18.80 7.38
CA LYS A 28 -23.92 17.44 7.93
C LYS A 28 -22.90 16.50 7.28
N ALA A 29 -22.04 17.00 6.38
CA ALA A 29 -20.91 16.24 5.84
C ALA A 29 -20.00 15.72 6.95
N VAL A 30 -19.48 14.50 6.79
CA VAL A 30 -18.58 13.86 7.76
C VAL A 30 -17.17 13.85 7.20
N ILE A 31 -16.25 14.44 7.95
CA ILE A 31 -14.81 14.44 7.66
C ILE A 31 -14.18 13.45 8.64
N MET A 32 -13.41 12.49 8.11
CA MET A 32 -12.59 11.60 8.94
C MET A 32 -11.13 12.05 8.87
N VAL A 33 -10.52 12.30 10.03
CA VAL A 33 -9.09 12.56 10.17
C VAL A 33 -8.44 11.23 10.57
N VAL A 34 -7.50 10.79 9.73
CA VAL A 34 -6.78 9.52 9.89
C VAL A 34 -5.27 9.77 9.85
N PRO A 35 -4.45 8.94 10.52
CA PRO A 35 -3.00 9.01 10.38
C PRO A 35 -2.55 8.83 8.91
N ARG A 36 -1.43 9.46 8.52
CA ARG A 36 -0.92 9.48 7.13
C ARG A 36 -0.73 8.09 6.50
N GLY A 37 -0.48 7.05 7.30
CA GLY A 37 -0.33 5.67 6.82
C GLY A 37 -1.65 4.92 6.58
N VAL A 38 -2.81 5.53 6.84
CA VAL A 38 -4.13 4.92 6.62
C VAL A 38 -4.66 5.33 5.26
N LEU A 39 -4.76 4.36 4.35
CA LEU A 39 -5.27 4.60 3.01
C LEU A 39 -6.80 4.47 2.98
N PRO A 40 -7.53 5.47 2.44
CA PRO A 40 -8.98 5.44 2.41
C PRO A 40 -9.49 4.26 1.57
N ARG A 41 -10.49 3.54 2.09
CA ARG A 41 -11.14 2.38 1.44
C ARG A 41 -10.23 1.16 1.23
N LEU A 42 -9.02 1.15 1.80
CA LEU A 42 -8.13 -0.01 1.80
C LEU A 42 -8.01 -0.58 3.21
N ARG A 43 -8.00 -1.90 3.30
CA ARG A 43 -7.67 -2.60 4.56
C ARG A 43 -6.17 -2.56 4.86
N TYR A 44 -5.33 -2.45 3.83
CA TYR A 44 -3.88 -2.42 3.97
C TYR A 44 -3.39 -0.99 4.20
N GLY A 45 -2.38 -0.84 5.08
CA GLY A 45 -1.70 0.44 5.29
C GLY A 45 -0.82 0.86 4.10
N ALA A 46 -0.41 2.13 4.08
CA ALA A 46 0.43 2.69 3.02
C ALA A 46 1.74 1.92 2.82
N VAL A 47 2.43 1.60 3.92
CA VAL A 47 3.69 0.82 3.92
C VAL A 47 3.47 -0.56 3.28
N ALA A 48 2.41 -1.27 3.66
CA ALA A 48 2.11 -2.59 3.11
C ALA A 48 1.83 -2.54 1.60
N VAL A 49 1.09 -1.53 1.13
CA VAL A 49 0.82 -1.33 -0.29
C VAL A 49 2.11 -1.00 -1.06
N ALA A 50 2.96 -0.12 -0.51
CA ALA A 50 4.22 0.26 -1.12
C ALA A 50 5.20 -0.92 -1.22
N MET A 51 5.36 -1.68 -0.13
CA MET A 51 6.15 -2.92 -0.12
C MET A 51 5.65 -3.90 -1.18
N ALA A 52 4.33 -4.07 -1.27
CA ALA A 52 3.74 -4.99 -2.22
C ALA A 52 4.01 -4.58 -3.68
N LEU A 53 3.93 -3.28 -3.99
CA LEU A 53 4.25 -2.77 -5.33
C LEU A 53 5.73 -2.92 -5.66
N ALA A 54 6.62 -2.61 -4.72
CA ALA A 54 8.07 -2.75 -4.90
C ALA A 54 8.46 -4.22 -5.14
N LEU A 55 8.09 -5.14 -4.24
CA LEU A 55 8.37 -6.58 -4.39
C LEU A 55 7.79 -7.14 -5.69
N TRP A 56 6.54 -6.78 -6.01
CA TRP A 56 5.94 -7.24 -7.25
C TRP A 56 6.61 -6.65 -8.49
N SER A 57 7.08 -5.41 -8.46
CA SER A 57 7.85 -4.87 -9.58
C SER A 57 9.18 -5.61 -9.80
N SER A 58 9.79 -6.12 -8.72
CA SER A 58 11.04 -6.90 -8.75
C SER A 58 10.86 -8.37 -9.18
N GLY A 59 9.68 -8.77 -9.65
CA GLY A 59 9.45 -10.09 -10.23
C GLY A 59 8.82 -11.11 -9.28
N PHE A 60 8.69 -10.81 -7.98
CA PHE A 60 8.09 -11.75 -7.04
C PHE A 60 6.64 -12.12 -7.45
N PRO A 61 6.23 -13.40 -7.29
CA PRO A 61 4.84 -13.82 -7.51
C PRO A 61 3.89 -13.15 -6.52
N SER A 62 2.66 -12.88 -6.93
CA SER A 62 1.67 -12.20 -6.07
C SER A 62 1.36 -12.96 -4.78
N ALA A 63 1.48 -14.30 -4.76
CA ALA A 63 1.36 -15.10 -3.55
C ALA A 63 2.49 -14.79 -2.57
N THR A 64 3.75 -14.87 -3.02
CA THR A 64 4.93 -14.54 -2.22
C THR A 64 4.87 -13.10 -1.69
N VAL A 65 4.44 -12.14 -2.51
CA VAL A 65 4.27 -10.75 -2.06
C VAL A 65 3.23 -10.67 -0.95
N ARG A 66 2.11 -11.40 -1.07
CA ARG A 66 1.07 -11.45 -0.04
C ARG A 66 1.61 -12.02 1.26
N ASP A 67 2.47 -13.03 1.23
CA ASP A 67 3.06 -13.60 2.45
C ASP A 67 3.91 -12.57 3.21
N HIS A 68 4.56 -11.66 2.50
CA HIS A 68 5.38 -10.60 3.12
C HIS A 68 4.53 -9.47 3.75
N VAL A 69 3.31 -9.24 3.26
CA VAL A 69 2.51 -8.06 3.67
C VAL A 69 1.17 -8.41 4.31
N GLY A 70 0.76 -9.67 4.25
CA GLY A 70 -0.54 -10.16 4.70
C GLY A 70 -0.51 -10.59 6.16
N ALA A 71 -1.45 -10.09 6.96
CA ALA A 71 -1.56 -10.42 8.39
C ALA A 71 -2.12 -11.82 8.68
N PHE A 72 -2.65 -12.48 7.65
CA PHE A 72 -3.30 -13.79 7.77
C PHE A 72 -2.65 -14.78 6.82
N ALA A 73 -2.39 -15.98 7.32
CA ALA A 73 -1.93 -17.10 6.51
C ALA A 73 -2.91 -17.35 5.35
N ILE A 74 -2.36 -17.76 4.20
CA ILE A 74 -3.16 -18.11 3.02
C ILE A 74 -3.91 -19.42 3.31
N LEU A 75 -5.20 -19.33 3.61
CA LEU A 75 -6.09 -20.49 3.74
C LEU A 75 -6.83 -20.71 2.41
N GLY A 76 -6.43 -21.73 1.66
CA GLY A 76 -7.13 -22.20 0.45
C GLY A 76 -6.40 -22.03 -0.88
N HIS A 77 -6.66 -22.94 -1.83
CA HIS A 77 -6.00 -23.01 -3.14
C HIS A 77 -6.23 -21.79 -4.04
N ASP A 78 -7.40 -21.13 -3.97
CA ASP A 78 -7.68 -19.92 -4.77
C ASP A 78 -6.91 -18.69 -4.27
N ALA A 79 -6.64 -18.64 -2.96
CA ALA A 79 -5.86 -17.57 -2.36
C ALA A 79 -4.36 -17.67 -2.74
N LEU A 80 -3.88 -18.86 -3.12
CA LEU A 80 -2.53 -19.10 -3.67
C LEU A 80 -2.41 -18.66 -5.14
N ARG A 81 -3.47 -18.79 -5.95
CA ARG A 81 -3.34 -18.63 -7.41
C ARG A 81 -3.37 -17.19 -7.89
N CYS A 82 -4.10 -16.27 -7.24
CA CYS A 82 -4.21 -14.89 -7.77
C CYS A 82 -4.59 -13.84 -6.71
N TRP A 83 -3.60 -13.31 -5.97
CA TRP A 83 -3.83 -12.09 -5.18
C TRP A 83 -3.91 -10.84 -6.07
N GLY A 84 -5.10 -10.55 -6.59
CA GLY A 84 -5.33 -9.46 -7.57
C GLY A 84 -5.20 -8.03 -7.02
N SER A 85 -5.02 -7.84 -5.70
CA SER A 85 -4.94 -6.50 -5.09
C SER A 85 -3.74 -5.71 -5.60
N VAL A 86 -2.57 -6.33 -5.67
CA VAL A 86 -1.35 -5.69 -6.17
C VAL A 86 -1.53 -5.13 -7.58
N ARG A 87 -2.19 -5.89 -8.48
CA ARG A 87 -2.50 -5.43 -9.83
C ARG A 87 -3.48 -4.27 -9.84
N ARG A 88 -4.49 -4.29 -8.95
CA ARG A 88 -5.44 -3.18 -8.80
C ARG A 88 -4.75 -1.91 -8.30
N TRP A 89 -3.89 -2.03 -7.30
CA TRP A 89 -3.14 -0.88 -6.76
C TRP A 89 -2.16 -0.31 -7.78
N ALA A 90 -1.52 -1.16 -8.59
CA ALA A 90 -0.67 -0.67 -9.68
C ALA A 90 -1.45 0.07 -10.79
N ARG A 91 -2.72 -0.28 -11.01
CA ARG A 91 -3.60 0.40 -11.98
C ARG A 91 -4.21 1.69 -11.44
N SER A 92 -4.56 1.68 -10.16
CA SER A 92 -5.23 2.78 -9.47
C SER A 92 -4.57 2.95 -8.10
N PRO A 93 -3.39 3.58 -8.06
CA PRO A 93 -2.67 3.79 -6.81
C PRO A 93 -3.52 4.64 -5.84
N PRO A 94 -3.49 4.34 -4.53
CA PRO A 94 -4.34 5.00 -3.55
C PRO A 94 -3.90 6.42 -3.21
N TRP A 95 -2.70 6.84 -3.65
CA TRP A 95 -2.21 8.21 -3.50
C TRP A 95 -2.72 9.10 -4.63
N SER A 96 -3.31 10.24 -4.29
CA SER A 96 -3.98 11.13 -5.25
C SER A 96 -3.06 11.72 -6.32
N ARG A 97 -1.75 11.82 -6.03
CA ARG A 97 -0.72 12.37 -6.94
C ARG A 97 0.18 11.30 -7.56
N ALA A 98 -0.09 10.03 -7.30
CA ALA A 98 0.71 8.96 -7.89
C ALA A 98 0.57 8.95 -9.43
N PRO A 99 1.63 8.56 -10.15
CA PRO A 99 1.61 8.53 -11.61
C PRO A 99 0.47 7.63 -12.13
N GLY A 100 -0.27 8.16 -13.09
CA GLY A 100 -1.39 7.46 -13.74
C GLY A 100 -0.97 6.35 -14.70
N SER A 101 -1.95 5.67 -15.29
CA SER A 101 -1.70 4.61 -16.27
C SER A 101 -1.49 5.18 -17.67
N THR A 102 -0.32 4.94 -18.26
CA THR A 102 0.05 5.31 -19.65
C THR A 102 -0.04 4.13 -20.64
N GLY A 103 -0.81 3.08 -20.31
CA GLY A 103 -0.98 1.88 -21.16
C GLY A 103 0.00 0.75 -20.86
N ASP A 104 0.92 0.95 -19.93
CA ASP A 104 2.04 0.05 -19.68
C ASP A 104 1.62 -1.27 -19.03
N PRO A 105 2.51 -2.29 -19.12
CA PRO A 105 2.40 -3.50 -18.34
C PRO A 105 2.18 -3.20 -16.84
N PRO A 106 1.33 -3.99 -16.15
CA PRO A 106 1.04 -3.77 -14.73
C PRO A 106 2.26 -3.70 -13.81
N ARG A 107 3.31 -4.49 -14.06
CA ARG A 107 4.53 -4.48 -13.22
C ARG A 107 5.38 -3.22 -13.41
N GLU A 108 5.44 -2.68 -14.62
CA GLU A 108 6.11 -1.41 -14.88
C GLU A 108 5.37 -0.24 -14.23
N ARG A 109 4.03 -0.27 -14.22
CA ARG A 109 3.25 0.69 -13.42
C ARG A 109 3.57 0.58 -11.94
N ALA A 110 3.65 -0.63 -11.39
CA ALA A 110 4.02 -0.83 -10.00
C ALA A 110 5.43 -0.29 -9.70
N LEU A 111 6.38 -0.49 -10.62
CA LEU A 111 7.74 0.06 -10.52
C LEU A 111 7.72 1.58 -10.45
N ARG A 112 7.00 2.25 -11.37
CA ARG A 112 6.94 3.72 -11.39
C ARG A 112 6.29 4.29 -10.15
N VAL A 113 5.21 3.68 -9.66
CA VAL A 113 4.60 4.10 -8.38
C VAL A 113 5.60 3.90 -7.24
N ALA A 114 6.31 2.78 -7.18
CA ALA A 114 7.34 2.55 -6.15
C ALA A 114 8.49 3.57 -6.22
N GLN A 115 8.97 3.91 -7.42
CA GLN A 115 10.00 4.94 -7.63
C GLN A 115 9.50 6.34 -7.23
N TRP A 116 8.26 6.67 -7.59
CA TRP A 116 7.62 7.93 -7.20
C TRP A 116 7.49 8.05 -5.67
N LEU A 117 7.07 6.98 -4.99
CA LEU A 117 7.05 6.91 -3.53
C LEU A 117 8.46 7.07 -2.97
N ALA A 118 9.45 6.36 -3.52
CA ALA A 118 10.84 6.46 -3.09
C ALA A 118 11.40 7.88 -3.18
N GLY A 119 10.96 8.70 -4.15
CA GLY A 119 11.33 10.10 -4.26
C GLY A 119 10.88 11.00 -3.11
N HIS A 120 9.93 10.54 -2.27
CA HIS A 120 9.51 11.26 -1.06
C HIS A 120 10.36 10.91 0.17
N ALA A 121 11.12 9.81 0.12
CA ALA A 121 11.98 9.40 1.22
C ALA A 121 13.30 10.19 1.19
N ALA A 122 13.82 10.52 2.37
CA ALA A 122 15.18 11.03 2.51
C ALA A 122 16.17 9.86 2.60
N GLY A 123 17.35 10.01 2.00
CA GLY A 123 18.47 9.09 2.12
C GLY A 123 18.64 8.11 0.94
N THR A 124 19.51 7.13 1.13
CA THR A 124 19.83 6.07 0.16
C THR A 124 19.44 4.71 0.71
N GLY A 125 19.03 3.80 -0.16
CA GLY A 125 18.57 2.47 0.22
C GLY A 125 17.99 1.71 -0.96
N SER A 126 17.53 0.48 -0.71
CA SER A 126 16.85 -0.27 -1.77
C SER A 126 15.47 0.35 -2.08
N LEU A 127 14.97 0.11 -3.30
CA LEU A 127 13.66 0.61 -3.72
C LEU A 127 12.54 0.21 -2.75
N LEU A 128 12.59 -1.01 -2.21
CA LEU A 128 11.64 -1.49 -1.22
C LEU A 128 11.64 -0.59 0.03
N GLN A 129 12.82 -0.24 0.53
CA GLN A 129 12.97 0.55 1.75
C GLN A 129 12.50 1.99 1.52
N LEU A 130 13.00 2.62 0.46
CA LEU A 130 12.68 4.00 0.12
C LEU A 130 11.19 4.17 -0.22
N ALA A 131 10.60 3.26 -1.00
CA ALA A 131 9.18 3.31 -1.30
C ALA A 131 8.31 3.16 -0.04
N SER A 132 8.73 2.29 0.89
CA SER A 132 8.01 2.07 2.16
C SER A 132 8.04 3.31 3.06
N LEU A 133 9.19 3.97 3.16
CA LEU A 133 9.35 5.20 3.93
C LEU A 133 8.60 6.37 3.28
N GLY A 134 8.77 6.56 1.98
CA GLY A 134 8.14 7.64 1.23
C GLY A 134 6.61 7.52 1.16
N ALA A 135 6.06 6.31 1.28
CA ALA A 135 4.61 6.08 1.34
C ALA A 135 3.88 6.74 2.51
N LEU A 136 4.59 7.08 3.58
CA LEU A 136 4.03 7.83 4.71
C LEU A 136 4.06 9.35 4.51
N LEU A 137 4.74 9.82 3.45
CA LEU A 137 5.00 11.23 3.15
C LEU A 137 4.34 11.71 1.84
N ALA A 138 3.93 10.78 0.98
CA ALA A 138 3.26 11.00 -0.29
C ALA A 138 1.76 11.33 -0.16
#